data_AF-A0A8S8YDT2-F1
#
_entry.id   AF-A0A8S8YDT2-F1
#
_cell.length_a   1.000
_cell.length_b   1.000
_cell.length_c   1.000
_cell.angle_alpha   90.00
_cell.angle_beta   90.00
_cell.angle_gamma   90.00
#
_symmetry.space_group_name_H-M   'P 1'
#
loop_
_entity.id
_entity.type
_entity.pdbx_description
1 polymer ?
#
loop_
_entity_poly.entity_id
_entity_poly.type
_entity_poly.pdbx_seq_one_letter_code
_entity_poly.pdbx_strand_id
1 'polypeptide(L)'
;MGAILVAMGAMAINTRRKSTIKELANIFGQTVEMLASGDEYRRAIFLCYENLCSVLTRRGFLRRNFETVREFEMAIRGALPISEASLVSLDRIFEEARYSSHVLGDAHRDNAQLALSSVVDEIEEIQDIPKRGPLEFEMEE
;
A
#
# COMPACT_ATOMS: atom_id res chain seq x y z
N MET A 1 2.24 -33.40 16.73
CA MET A 1 3.05 -33.01 15.56
C MET A 1 2.30 -32.12 14.55
N GLY A 2 1.01 -32.35 14.26
CA GLY A 2 0.26 -31.53 13.28
C GLY A 2 0.05 -30.05 13.66
N ALA A 3 -0.21 -29.74 14.94
CA ALA A 3 -0.48 -28.36 15.37
C ALA A 3 0.75 -27.43 15.28
N ILE A 4 1.97 -27.96 15.48
CA ILE A 4 3.21 -27.19 15.44
C ILE A 4 3.55 -26.75 14.01
N LEU A 5 3.33 -27.63 13.02
CA LEU A 5 3.57 -27.31 11.60
C LEU A 5 2.58 -26.26 11.07
N VAL A 6 1.31 -26.32 11.49
CA VAL A 6 0.29 -25.31 11.12
C VAL A 6 0.63 -23.95 11.72
N ALA A 7 1.08 -23.89 12.99
CA ALA A 7 1.47 -22.64 13.64
C ALA A 7 2.70 -21.99 12.98
N MET A 8 3.73 -22.77 12.63
CA MET A 8 4.90 -22.26 11.90
C MET A 8 4.55 -21.75 10.49
N GLY A 9 3.66 -22.46 9.78
CA GLY A 9 3.17 -22.03 8.47
C GLY A 9 2.39 -20.71 8.54
N ALA A 10 1.47 -20.57 9.50
CA ALA A 10 0.70 -19.34 9.71
C ALA A 10 1.60 -18.16 10.09
N MET A 11 2.62 -18.39 10.93
CA MET A 11 3.57 -17.35 11.34
C MET A 11 4.41 -16.86 10.15
N ALA A 12 4.92 -17.77 9.32
CA ALA A 12 5.70 -17.42 8.12
C ALA A 12 4.87 -16.65 7.06
N ILE A 13 3.59 -16.97 6.92
CA ILE A 13 2.68 -16.23 6.01
C ILE A 13 2.44 -14.81 6.53
N ASN A 14 2.20 -14.66 7.84
CA ASN A 14 1.95 -13.37 8.46
C ASN A 14 3.18 -12.44 8.41
N THR A 15 4.40 -12.95 8.60
CA THR A 15 5.63 -12.14 8.49
C THR A 15 5.90 -11.68 7.06
N ARG A 16 5.67 -12.56 6.06
CA ARG A 16 5.76 -12.19 4.64
C ARG A 16 4.79 -11.08 4.27
N ARG A 17 3.53 -11.19 4.73
CA ARG A 17 2.50 -10.17 4.51
C ARG A 17 2.87 -8.84 5.13
N LYS A 18 3.30 -8.82 6.39
CA LYS A 18 3.78 -7.59 7.07
C LYS A 18 4.95 -6.95 6.34
N SER A 19 5.90 -7.76 5.87
CA SER A 19 7.04 -7.27 5.08
C SER A 19 6.60 -6.63 3.76
N THR A 20 5.62 -7.20 3.07
CA THR A 20 5.06 -6.60 1.85
C THR A 20 4.40 -5.26 2.15
N ILE A 21 3.53 -5.21 3.18
CA ILE A 21 2.83 -3.98 3.57
C ILE A 21 3.82 -2.86 3.90
N LYS A 22 4.88 -3.18 4.67
CA LYS A 22 5.92 -2.22 5.02
C LYS A 22 6.69 -1.69 3.80
N GLU A 23 6.99 -2.56 2.84
CA GLU A 23 7.70 -2.17 1.62
C GLU A 23 6.84 -1.23 0.75
N LEU A 24 5.54 -1.52 0.62
CA LEU A 24 4.58 -0.67 -0.09
C LEU A 24 4.36 0.67 0.63
N ALA A 25 4.20 0.68 1.96
CA ALA A 25 4.08 1.90 2.75
C ALA A 25 5.29 2.82 2.57
N ASN A 26 6.50 2.24 2.55
CA ASN A 26 7.73 2.99 2.33
C ASN A 26 7.76 3.66 0.93
N ILE A 27 7.23 3.01 -0.11
CA ILE A 27 7.13 3.61 -1.46
C ILE A 27 6.21 4.85 -1.43
N PHE A 28 5.06 4.75 -0.76
CA PHE A 28 4.15 5.88 -0.63
C PHE A 28 4.79 7.04 0.16
N GLY A 29 5.43 6.75 1.29
CA GLY A 29 6.14 7.75 2.09
C GLY A 29 7.23 8.48 1.30
N GLN A 30 8.07 7.74 0.58
CA GLN A 30 9.09 8.34 -0.31
C GLN A 30 8.46 9.23 -1.39
N THR A 31 7.29 8.85 -1.90
CA THR A 31 6.58 9.65 -2.91
C THR A 31 6.01 10.93 -2.33
N VAL A 32 5.45 10.88 -1.11
CA VAL A 32 5.02 12.07 -0.37
C VAL A 32 6.19 13.05 -0.18
N GLU A 33 7.36 12.55 0.20
CA GLU A 33 8.57 13.37 0.36
C GLU A 33 9.01 14.02 -0.96
N MET A 34 9.03 13.26 -2.07
CA MET A 34 9.36 13.78 -3.41
C MET A 34 8.39 14.87 -3.87
N LEU A 35 7.09 14.71 -3.58
CA LEU A 35 6.09 15.73 -3.89
C LEU A 35 6.30 16.98 -3.04
N ALA A 36 6.54 16.82 -1.74
CA ALA A 36 6.78 17.93 -0.82
C ALA A 36 8.06 18.72 -1.15
N SER A 37 9.10 18.07 -1.70
CA SER A 37 10.33 18.74 -2.12
C SER A 37 10.20 19.56 -3.40
N GLY A 38 9.08 19.44 -4.12
CA GLY A 38 8.86 20.20 -5.36
C GLY A 38 9.52 19.58 -6.60
N ASP A 39 9.89 18.30 -6.58
CA ASP A 39 10.46 17.61 -7.75
C ASP A 39 9.41 17.44 -8.86
N GLU A 40 9.78 16.97 -10.06
CA GLU A 40 8.84 16.74 -11.16
C GLU A 40 7.66 15.83 -10.73
N TYR A 41 6.50 16.42 -10.41
CA TYR A 41 5.36 15.73 -9.79
C TYR A 41 4.89 14.52 -10.58
N ARG A 42 4.83 14.66 -11.91
CA ARG A 42 4.45 13.57 -12.79
C ARG A 42 5.45 12.42 -12.72
N ARG A 43 6.75 12.73 -12.62
CA ARG A 43 7.80 11.71 -12.46
C ARG A 43 7.68 11.02 -11.11
N ALA A 44 7.45 11.76 -10.02
CA ALA A 44 7.28 11.18 -8.69
C ALA A 44 6.10 10.18 -8.63
N ILE A 45 4.95 10.55 -9.19
CA ILE A 45 3.76 9.68 -9.24
C ILE A 45 4.03 8.45 -10.13
N PHE A 46 4.71 8.63 -11.27
CA PHE A 46 5.04 7.51 -12.15
C PHE A 46 6.03 6.53 -11.50
N LEU A 47 7.07 7.04 -10.83
CA LEU A 47 8.02 6.23 -10.07
C LEU A 47 7.34 5.46 -8.93
N CYS A 48 6.39 6.09 -8.22
CA CYS A 48 5.55 5.41 -7.24
C CYS A 48 4.85 4.21 -7.88
N TYR A 49 4.16 4.43 -9.00
CA TYR A 49 3.45 3.38 -9.73
C TYR A 49 4.38 2.23 -10.16
N GLU A 50 5.54 2.53 -10.75
CA GLU A 50 6.50 1.51 -11.18
C GLU A 50 7.04 0.68 -10.00
N ASN A 51 7.36 1.35 -8.89
CA ASN A 51 7.84 0.68 -7.68
C ASN A 51 6.75 -0.22 -7.06
N LEU A 52 5.49 0.23 -7.02
CA LEU A 52 4.37 -0.60 -6.58
C LEU A 52 4.23 -1.86 -7.45
N CYS A 53 4.24 -1.68 -8.78
CA CYS A 53 4.17 -2.79 -9.73
C CYS A 53 5.30 -3.81 -9.49
N SER A 54 6.54 -3.31 -9.34
CA SER A 54 7.72 -4.14 -9.08
C SER A 54 7.59 -4.99 -7.80
N VAL A 55 7.12 -4.38 -6.71
CA VAL A 55 6.92 -5.10 -5.43
C VAL A 55 5.79 -6.12 -5.56
N LEU A 56 4.64 -5.72 -6.12
CA LEU A 56 3.49 -6.59 -6.30
C LEU A 56 3.80 -7.80 -7.19
N THR A 57 4.53 -7.64 -8.29
CA THR A 57 4.99 -8.75 -9.14
C THR A 57 5.95 -9.67 -8.39
N ARG A 58 6.94 -9.11 -7.68
CA ARG A 58 7.94 -9.88 -6.92
C ARG A 58 7.32 -10.71 -5.80
N ARG A 59 6.27 -10.17 -5.17
CA ARG A 59 5.51 -10.82 -4.09
C ARG A 59 4.40 -11.74 -4.61
N GLY A 60 4.17 -11.78 -5.93
CA GLY A 60 3.20 -12.67 -6.57
C GLY A 60 1.76 -12.17 -6.58
N PHE A 61 1.51 -10.91 -6.23
CA PHE A 61 0.18 -10.28 -6.34
C PHE A 61 -0.18 -9.93 -7.79
N LEU A 62 0.83 -9.74 -8.64
CA LEU A 62 0.66 -9.49 -10.07
C LEU A 62 1.36 -10.56 -10.89
N ARG A 63 0.73 -10.94 -12.01
CA ARG A 63 1.41 -11.70 -13.06
C ARG A 63 2.35 -10.76 -13.80
N ARG A 64 3.47 -11.30 -14.30
CA ARG A 64 4.56 -10.54 -14.94
C ARG A 64 4.12 -9.68 -16.13
N ASN A 65 2.96 -9.98 -16.72
CA ASN A 65 2.35 -9.18 -17.76
C ASN A 65 1.11 -8.52 -17.15
N PHE A 66 1.11 -7.20 -17.01
CA PHE A 66 -0.12 -6.45 -16.76
C PHE A 66 -0.98 -6.54 -18.02
N GLU A 67 -2.23 -7.00 -17.89
CA GLU A 67 -3.21 -6.93 -18.97
C GLU A 67 -4.18 -5.75 -18.76
N THR A 68 -4.54 -5.38 -17.51
CA THR A 68 -5.50 -4.28 -17.26
C THR A 68 -5.33 -3.52 -15.93
N VAL A 69 -5.88 -2.30 -15.85
CA VAL A 69 -6.01 -1.48 -14.61
C VAL A 69 -6.73 -2.25 -13.49
N ARG A 70 -7.68 -3.12 -13.86
CA ARG A 70 -8.45 -3.92 -12.90
C ARG A 70 -7.57 -4.92 -12.14
N GLU A 71 -6.52 -5.45 -12.77
CA GLU A 71 -5.58 -6.36 -12.13
C GLU A 71 -4.70 -5.63 -11.11
N PHE A 72 -4.32 -4.39 -11.41
CA PHE A 72 -3.64 -3.52 -10.46
C PHE A 72 -4.49 -3.30 -9.22
N GLU A 73 -5.75 -2.91 -9.42
CA GLU A 73 -6.72 -2.65 -8.36
C GLU A 73 -6.89 -3.88 -7.45
N MET A 74 -7.08 -5.06 -8.05
CA MET A 74 -7.19 -6.32 -7.32
C MET A 74 -5.90 -6.68 -6.55
N ALA A 75 -4.73 -6.42 -7.14
CA ALA A 75 -3.45 -6.69 -6.49
C ALA A 75 -3.22 -5.78 -5.29
N ILE A 76 -3.54 -4.48 -5.40
CA ILE A 76 -3.48 -3.53 -4.30
C ILE A 76 -4.46 -3.94 -3.19
N ARG A 77 -5.70 -4.29 -3.51
CA ARG A 77 -6.70 -4.80 -2.54
C ARG A 77 -6.23 -6.07 -1.83
N GLY A 78 -5.48 -6.93 -2.52
CA GLY A 78 -4.91 -8.15 -1.94
C GLY A 78 -3.69 -7.88 -1.05
N ALA A 79 -2.87 -6.89 -1.40
CA ALA A 79 -1.61 -6.60 -0.74
C ALA A 79 -1.73 -5.62 0.44
N LEU A 80 -2.63 -4.65 0.35
CA LEU A 80 -2.82 -3.58 1.32
C LEU A 80 -4.21 -3.66 1.97
N PRO A 81 -4.30 -3.55 3.29
CA PRO A 81 -5.59 -3.55 3.99
C PRO A 81 -6.25 -2.15 3.97
N ILE A 82 -6.20 -1.41 2.86
CA ILE A 82 -6.73 -0.04 2.77
C ILE A 82 -8.20 -0.01 2.38
N SER A 83 -8.88 1.08 2.73
CA SER A 83 -10.27 1.34 2.40
C SER A 83 -10.49 1.54 0.90
N GLU A 84 -11.73 1.34 0.46
CA GLU A 84 -12.13 1.63 -0.91
C GLU A 84 -11.96 3.12 -1.27
N ALA A 85 -12.16 4.02 -0.31
CA ALA A 85 -11.95 5.45 -0.53
C ALA A 85 -10.48 5.78 -0.84
N SER A 86 -9.53 5.20 -0.09
CA SER A 86 -8.10 5.36 -0.33
C SER A 86 -7.68 4.77 -1.68
N LEU A 87 -8.25 3.63 -2.06
CA LEU A 87 -8.01 3.00 -3.37
C LEU A 87 -8.51 3.88 -4.53
N VAL A 88 -9.70 4.46 -4.42
CA VAL A 88 -10.25 5.38 -5.43
C VAL A 88 -9.38 6.64 -5.55
N SER A 89 -8.87 7.15 -4.43
CA SER A 89 -7.94 8.29 -4.45
C SER A 89 -6.62 7.94 -5.15
N LEU A 90 -6.05 6.75 -4.90
CA LEU A 90 -4.86 6.25 -5.59
C LEU A 90 -5.08 6.11 -7.11
N ASP A 91 -6.22 5.56 -7.53
CA ASP A 91 -6.50 5.37 -8.95
C ASP A 91 -6.58 6.71 -9.68
N ARG A 92 -7.28 7.69 -9.10
CA ARG A 92 -7.38 9.05 -9.65
C ARG A 92 -6.03 9.73 -9.86
N ILE A 93 -5.11 9.63 -8.89
CA ILE A 93 -3.79 10.27 -9.03
C ILE A 93 -2.95 9.61 -10.12
N PHE A 94 -3.08 8.29 -10.31
CA PHE A 94 -2.37 7.57 -11.36
C PHE A 94 -2.97 7.86 -12.73
N GLU A 95 -4.31 7.89 -12.85
CA GLU A 95 -4.99 8.27 -14.08
C GLU A 95 -4.62 9.70 -14.48
N GLU A 96 -4.67 10.65 -13.55
CA GLU A 96 -4.29 12.04 -13.78
C GLU A 96 -2.82 12.12 -14.23
N ALA A 97 -1.90 11.46 -13.54
CA ALA A 97 -0.49 11.46 -13.92
C ALA A 97 -0.20 10.78 -15.27
N ARG A 98 -1.03 9.82 -15.70
CA ARG A 98 -0.84 9.05 -16.94
C ARG A 98 -1.53 9.69 -18.15
N TYR A 99 -2.74 10.21 -17.97
CA TYR A 99 -3.60 10.65 -19.07
C TYR A 99 -3.79 12.17 -19.13
N SER A 100 -3.40 12.92 -18.09
CA SER A 100 -3.52 14.38 -18.14
C SER A 100 -2.66 14.97 -19.26
N SER A 101 -3.32 15.74 -20.12
CA SER A 101 -2.73 16.43 -21.28
C SER A 101 -2.09 17.78 -20.92
N HIS A 102 -2.27 18.26 -19.68
CA HIS A 102 -1.68 19.51 -19.19
C HIS A 102 -0.53 19.27 -18.21
N VAL A 103 0.26 20.31 -17.96
CA VAL A 103 1.26 20.30 -16.88
C VAL A 103 0.50 20.15 -15.55
N LEU A 104 0.92 19.21 -14.71
CA LEU A 104 0.35 19.05 -13.37
C LEU A 104 0.81 20.25 -12.52
N GLY A 105 -0.14 21.10 -12.14
CA GLY A 105 0.12 22.25 -11.28
C GLY A 105 0.08 21.91 -9.78
N ASP A 106 0.32 22.92 -8.96
CA ASP A 106 0.40 22.83 -7.50
C ASP A 106 -0.82 22.16 -6.85
N ALA A 107 -2.02 22.44 -7.33
CA ALA A 107 -3.24 21.83 -6.80
C ALA A 107 -3.29 20.30 -7.01
N HIS A 108 -2.72 19.80 -8.12
CA HIS A 108 -2.63 18.36 -8.38
C HIS A 108 -1.58 17.70 -7.48
N ARG A 109 -0.46 18.38 -7.23
CA ARG A 109 0.55 17.93 -6.27
C ARG A 109 -0.06 17.81 -4.88
N ASP A 110 -0.73 18.86 -4.40
CA ASP A 110 -1.28 18.88 -3.04
C ASP A 110 -2.34 17.78 -2.86
N ASN A 111 -3.18 17.55 -3.89
CA ASN A 111 -4.13 16.44 -3.90
C ASN A 111 -3.42 15.07 -3.86
N ALA A 112 -2.39 14.88 -4.70
CA ALA A 112 -1.64 13.63 -4.71
C ALA A 112 -0.93 13.37 -3.38
N GLN A 113 -0.38 14.41 -2.75
CA GLN A 113 0.24 14.32 -1.45
C GLN A 113 -0.78 13.91 -0.38
N LEU A 114 -1.96 14.55 -0.34
CA LEU A 114 -3.02 14.19 0.60
C LEU A 114 -3.48 12.74 0.41
N ALA A 115 -3.68 12.31 -0.84
CA ALA A 115 -4.11 10.94 -1.15
C ALA A 115 -3.09 9.90 -0.70
N LEU A 116 -1.80 10.13 -0.98
CA LEU A 116 -0.72 9.23 -0.60
C LEU A 116 -0.48 9.21 0.92
N SER A 117 -0.55 10.37 1.59
CA SER A 117 -0.45 10.45 3.05
C SER A 117 -1.59 9.70 3.74
N SER A 118 -2.83 9.87 3.26
CA SER A 118 -3.99 9.16 3.82
C SER A 118 -3.85 7.63 3.74
N VAL A 119 -3.26 7.14 2.64
CA VAL A 119 -2.97 5.70 2.47
C VAL A 119 -1.90 5.23 3.47
N VAL A 120 -0.85 6.02 3.70
CA VAL A 120 0.19 5.70 4.68
C VAL A 120 -0.40 5.66 6.08
N ASP A 121 -1.14 6.70 6.47
CA ASP A 121 -1.76 6.81 7.79
C ASP A 121 -2.70 5.62 8.06
N GLU A 122 -3.52 5.24 7.08
CA GLU A 122 -4.42 4.09 7.19
C GLU A 122 -3.65 2.76 7.35
N ILE A 123 -2.54 2.59 6.63
CA ILE A 123 -1.69 1.40 6.78
C ILE A 123 -1.08 1.35 8.19
N GLU A 124 -0.61 2.48 8.70
CA GLU A 124 -0.01 2.59 10.04
C GLU A 124 -1.03 2.31 11.14
N GLU A 125 -2.22 2.90 11.07
CA GLU A 125 -3.31 2.69 12.03
C GLU A 125 -3.67 1.20 12.15
N ILE A 126 -3.70 0.47 11.03
CA ILE A 126 -3.98 -0.96 11.00
C ILE A 126 -2.82 -1.80 11.59
N GLN A 127 -1.58 -1.35 11.47
CA GLN A 127 -0.43 -2.03 12.07
C GLN A 127 -0.31 -1.80 13.59
N ASP A 128 -0.80 -0.67 14.09
CA ASP A 128 -0.69 -0.27 15.49
C ASP A 128 -1.82 -0.83 16.38
N ILE A 129 -2.85 -1.48 15.81
CA ILE A 129 -3.85 -2.20 16.60
C ILE A 129 -3.13 -3.30 17.40
N PRO A 130 -3.04 -3.20 18.75
CA PRO A 130 -2.49 -4.28 19.54
C PRO A 130 -3.42 -5.47 19.33
N LYS A 131 -2.87 -6.57 18.78
CA LYS A 131 -3.54 -7.87 18.86
C LYS A 131 -3.70 -8.16 20.34
N ARG A 132 -4.89 -7.85 20.90
CA ARG A 132 -5.24 -8.23 22.27
C ARG A 132 -4.84 -9.70 22.39
N GLY A 133 -3.85 -9.96 23.25
CA GLY A 133 -3.53 -11.32 23.66
C GLY A 133 -4.80 -11.96 24.22
N PRO A 134 -4.85 -13.30 24.32
CA PRO A 134 -5.97 -13.96 24.97
C PRO A 134 -6.27 -13.23 26.28
N LEU A 135 -7.52 -12.82 26.47
CA LEU A 135 -7.98 -12.34 27.75
C LEU A 135 -7.77 -13.51 28.72
N GLU A 136 -6.65 -13.51 29.44
CA GLU A 136 -6.53 -14.28 30.67
C GLU A 136 -7.56 -13.68 31.62
N PHE A 137 -8.79 -14.22 31.53
CA PHE A 137 -9.72 -14.23 32.63
C PHE A 137 -9.12 -15.12 33.70
N GLU A 138 -8.17 -14.57 34.46
CA GLU A 138 -7.92 -15.10 35.79
C GLU A 138 -9.04 -14.55 36.68
N MET A 139 -10.10 -15.36 36.73
CA MET A 139 -11.10 -15.30 37.78
C MET A 139 -10.40 -15.41 39.14
N GLU A 140 -10.79 -14.48 40.02
CA GLU A 140 -10.75 -14.53 41.49
C GLU A 140 -10.04 -15.72 42.16
N GLU A 141 -9.10 -15.40 43.06
CA GLU A 141 -9.23 -15.75 44.48
C GLU A 141 -8.66 -14.63 45.37
#